data_AF-B9JMM8-F1
#
_entry.id   AF-B9JMM8-F1
#
_cell.length_a   1.000
_cell.length_b   1.000
_cell.length_c   1.000
_cell.angle_alpha   90.00
_cell.angle_beta   90.00
_cell.angle_gamma   90.00
#
_symmetry.space_group_name_H-M   'P 1'
#
loop_
_entity.id
_entity.type
_entity.pdbx_description
1 polymer ?
#
loop_
_entity_poly.entity_id
_entity_poly.type
_entity_poly.pdbx_seq_one_letter_code
_entity_poly.pdbx_strand_id
1 'polypeptide(L)'
;MTVDPAIAAAWIRVAGRALARSGLVHAYGHCSVRLDTGTIMVSPAKPLGLVAAGEECSIVALEGPLPDHILGEVRIHREIYRRRVDVNGVVRSMPPNVMSLGTLARTARARHGFGSYFYPAPPLWNDPQLLRSDEQAAALAEQLGSAPGIAMRGNGFVAVGQSLAQAVVLTWYAEDAARVELDCLKALPEEHHRLLTREEALQRASWSGRILERMWDYLSAGDPELTTLDAPASKTHPGVTS
;
A
#
# COMPACT_ATOMS: atom_id res chain seq x y z
N MET A 1 4.87 -0.92 20.13
CA MET A 1 3.43 -1.27 20.21
C MET A 1 3.35 -2.74 19.92
N THR A 2 2.60 -3.50 20.72
CA THR A 2 2.35 -4.92 20.47
C THR A 2 0.88 -5.05 20.08
N VAL A 3 0.62 -5.68 18.93
CA VAL A 3 -0.73 -5.94 18.42
C VAL A 3 -1.09 -7.40 18.73
N ASP A 4 -2.33 -7.64 19.18
CA ASP A 4 -2.86 -9.00 19.34
C ASP A 4 -2.85 -9.72 17.97
N PRO A 5 -2.19 -10.89 17.85
CA PRO A 5 -2.18 -11.67 16.62
C PRO A 5 -3.56 -12.00 16.05
N ALA A 6 -4.57 -12.24 16.90
CA ALA A 6 -5.93 -12.53 16.43
C ALA A 6 -6.56 -11.32 15.74
N ILE A 7 -6.38 -10.12 16.30
CA ILE A 7 -6.84 -8.86 15.72
C ILE A 7 -6.09 -8.57 14.41
N ALA A 8 -4.76 -8.74 14.42
CA ALA A 8 -3.92 -8.55 13.24
C ALA A 8 -4.33 -9.49 12.09
N ALA A 9 -4.66 -10.75 12.39
CA ALA A 9 -5.09 -11.71 11.39
C ALA A 9 -6.42 -11.29 10.76
N ALA A 10 -7.37 -10.82 11.56
CA ALA A 10 -8.63 -10.28 11.04
C ALA A 10 -8.41 -9.04 10.16
N TRP A 11 -7.53 -8.11 10.55
CA TRP A 11 -7.17 -6.96 9.71
C TRP A 11 -6.60 -7.37 8.35
N ILE A 12 -5.68 -8.34 8.33
CA ILE A 12 -5.06 -8.87 7.11
C ILE A 12 -6.12 -9.44 6.16
N ARG A 13 -7.04 -10.25 6.69
CA ARG A 13 -8.09 -10.90 5.89
C ARG A 13 -9.09 -9.88 5.32
N VAL A 14 -9.54 -8.93 6.13
CA VAL A 14 -10.44 -7.86 5.68
C VAL A 14 -9.76 -6.98 4.63
N ALA A 15 -8.50 -6.59 4.86
CA ALA A 15 -7.72 -5.82 3.89
C ALA A 15 -7.55 -6.57 2.56
N GLY A 16 -7.21 -7.85 2.62
CA GLY A 16 -7.03 -8.69 1.44
C GLY A 16 -8.30 -8.79 0.59
N ARG A 17 -9.45 -9.02 1.23
CA ARG A 17 -10.75 -9.08 0.52
C ARG A 17 -11.21 -7.70 0.02
N ALA A 18 -10.95 -6.63 0.76
CA ALA A 18 -11.23 -5.26 0.32
C ALA A 18 -10.44 -4.89 -0.95
N LEU A 19 -9.15 -5.20 -0.98
CA LEU A 19 -8.29 -5.02 -2.16
C LEU A 19 -8.81 -5.84 -3.35
N ALA A 20 -9.21 -7.09 -3.12
CA ALA A 20 -9.69 -7.99 -4.17
C ALA A 20 -11.03 -7.53 -4.76
N ARG A 21 -12.01 -7.14 -3.93
CA ARG A 21 -13.30 -6.59 -4.39
C ARG A 21 -13.13 -5.29 -5.17
N SER A 22 -12.06 -4.53 -4.89
CA SER A 22 -11.73 -3.29 -5.58
C SER A 22 -10.91 -3.50 -6.86
N GLY A 23 -10.61 -4.75 -7.24
CA GLY A 23 -9.82 -5.06 -8.43
C GLY A 23 -8.35 -4.65 -8.34
N LEU A 24 -7.83 -4.43 -7.13
CA LEU A 24 -6.44 -3.97 -6.90
C LEU A 24 -5.45 -5.13 -6.74
N VAL A 25 -5.97 -6.34 -6.56
CA VAL A 25 -5.23 -7.61 -6.52
C VAL A 25 -6.02 -8.66 -7.30
N HIS A 26 -5.34 -9.75 -7.67
CA HIS A 26 -5.94 -10.86 -8.41
C HIS A 26 -5.43 -12.19 -7.83
N ALA A 27 -4.97 -13.12 -8.69
CA ALA A 27 -4.32 -14.35 -8.24
C ALA A 27 -3.05 -14.11 -7.40
N TYR A 28 -2.53 -12.88 -7.43
CA TYR A 28 -1.31 -12.45 -6.77
C TYR A 28 -1.58 -11.14 -6.01
N GLY A 29 -0.70 -10.86 -5.07
CA GLY A 29 -0.83 -9.75 -4.11
C GLY A 29 -0.76 -10.30 -2.70
N HIS A 30 -0.20 -9.51 -1.80
CA HIS A 30 -0.04 -9.88 -0.39
C HIS A 30 0.04 -8.63 0.45
N CYS A 31 -0.34 -8.76 1.71
CA CYS A 31 -0.29 -7.67 2.66
C CYS A 31 0.24 -8.15 4.00
N SER A 32 0.73 -7.20 4.79
CA SER A 32 1.27 -7.48 6.11
C SER A 32 1.04 -6.34 7.07
N VAL A 33 1.06 -6.67 8.36
CA VAL A 33 0.92 -5.74 9.47
C VAL A 33 2.04 -5.97 10.48
N ARG A 34 2.56 -4.89 11.06
CA ARG A 34 3.54 -4.97 12.14
C ARG A 34 2.86 -5.44 13.43
N LEU A 35 3.36 -6.51 14.03
CA LEU A 35 2.90 -6.97 15.35
C LEU A 35 3.68 -6.27 16.47
N ASP A 36 5.00 -6.23 16.34
CA ASP A 36 5.91 -5.60 17.31
C ASP A 36 7.21 -5.10 16.63
N THR A 37 8.26 -4.90 17.41
CA THR A 37 9.56 -4.40 16.90
C THR A 37 10.31 -5.42 16.04
N GLY A 38 10.04 -6.72 16.20
CA GLY A 38 10.77 -7.81 15.56
C GLY A 38 9.93 -8.72 14.68
N THR A 39 8.60 -8.61 14.72
CA THR A 39 7.71 -9.52 13.99
C THR A 39 6.60 -8.80 13.23
N ILE A 40 6.20 -9.42 12.12
CA ILE A 40 5.09 -9.00 11.26
C ILE A 40 4.16 -10.19 11.04
N MET A 41 2.89 -9.91 10.79
CA MET A 41 1.95 -10.91 10.28
C MET A 41 1.72 -10.69 8.80
N VAL A 42 1.71 -11.77 8.02
CA VAL A 42 1.53 -11.74 6.57
C VAL A 42 0.30 -12.52 6.14
N SER A 43 -0.31 -12.09 5.04
CA SER A 43 -1.42 -12.80 4.42
C SER A 43 -1.03 -14.21 3.95
N PRO A 44 -1.98 -15.16 3.90
CA PRO A 44 -1.75 -16.49 3.33
C PRO A 44 -1.21 -16.42 1.89
N ALA A 45 -0.40 -17.41 1.51
CA ALA A 45 0.23 -17.52 0.19
C ALA A 45 -0.76 -17.96 -0.91
N LYS A 46 -1.87 -17.22 -1.08
CA LYS A 46 -2.91 -17.51 -2.08
C LYS A 46 -3.63 -16.21 -2.49
N PRO A 47 -4.51 -16.25 -3.51
CA PRO A 47 -5.26 -15.06 -3.93
C PRO A 47 -6.01 -14.45 -2.75
N LEU A 48 -5.76 -13.16 -2.45
CA LEU A 48 -6.30 -12.50 -1.24
C LEU A 48 -7.82 -12.51 -1.17
N GLY A 49 -8.50 -12.44 -2.31
CA GLY A 49 -9.97 -12.52 -2.38
C GLY A 49 -10.54 -13.90 -2.03
N LEU A 50 -9.72 -14.94 -1.99
CA LEU A 50 -10.10 -16.32 -1.65
C LEU A 50 -9.69 -16.71 -0.22
N VAL A 51 -9.16 -15.77 0.57
CA VAL A 51 -8.84 -16.00 1.99
C VAL A 51 -10.13 -16.00 2.79
N ALA A 52 -10.43 -17.15 3.40
CA ALA A 52 -11.66 -17.37 4.16
C ALA A 52 -11.59 -16.66 5.52
N ALA A 53 -12.75 -16.37 6.11
CA ALA A 53 -12.80 -15.86 7.47
C ALA A 53 -12.19 -16.87 8.46
N GLY A 54 -11.45 -16.37 9.44
CA GLY A 54 -10.73 -17.22 10.41
C GLY A 54 -9.54 -18.00 9.85
N GLU A 55 -9.21 -17.87 8.56
CA GLU A 55 -8.07 -18.57 7.99
C GLU A 55 -6.74 -18.08 8.58
N GLU A 56 -5.84 -19.02 8.85
CA GLU A 56 -4.58 -18.77 9.54
C GLU A 56 -3.67 -17.85 8.73
N CYS A 57 -3.14 -16.83 9.38
CA CYS A 57 -2.12 -15.93 8.84
C CYS A 57 -0.78 -16.26 9.50
N SER A 58 0.33 -16.09 8.77
CA SER A 58 1.64 -16.48 9.28
C SER A 58 2.35 -15.31 9.96
N ILE A 59 3.01 -15.59 11.08
CA ILE A 59 3.93 -14.65 11.73
C ILE A 59 5.33 -14.86 11.17
N VAL A 60 5.98 -13.76 10.81
CA VAL A 60 7.31 -13.74 10.20
C VAL A 60 8.21 -12.80 10.99
N ALA A 61 9.40 -13.27 11.35
CA ALA A 61 10.43 -12.44 11.96
C ALA A 61 11.04 -11.47 10.92
N LEU A 62 11.41 -10.27 11.36
CA LEU A 62 12.11 -9.30 10.51
C LEU A 62 13.55 -9.71 10.22
N GLU A 63 14.13 -10.58 11.05
CA GLU A 63 15.50 -11.11 10.95
C GLU A 63 15.52 -12.62 10.67
N GLY A 64 16.62 -13.10 10.08
CA GLY A 64 16.80 -14.52 9.74
C GLY A 64 16.20 -14.93 8.38
N PRO A 65 16.25 -16.22 8.01
CA PRO A 65 15.67 -16.69 6.75
C PRO A 65 14.14 -16.60 6.76
N LEU A 66 13.54 -16.37 5.59
CA LEU A 66 12.09 -16.55 5.45
C LEU A 66 11.72 -18.04 5.49
N PRO A 67 10.63 -18.43 6.17
CA PRO A 67 10.12 -19.79 6.09
C PRO A 67 9.69 -20.17 4.65
N ASP A 68 9.90 -21.41 4.24
CA ASP A 68 9.66 -21.88 2.86
C ASP A 68 8.21 -21.75 2.37
N HIS A 69 7.24 -21.76 3.29
CA HIS A 69 5.81 -21.61 2.96
C HIS A 69 5.36 -20.15 2.76
N ILE A 70 6.25 -19.18 3.02
CA ILE A 70 5.97 -17.76 2.85
C ILE A 70 6.33 -17.33 1.43
N LEU A 71 5.50 -16.47 0.84
CA LEU A 71 5.79 -15.88 -0.48
C LEU A 71 7.14 -15.14 -0.46
N GLY A 72 8.02 -15.46 -1.41
CA GLY A 72 9.36 -14.87 -1.47
C GLY A 72 9.37 -13.34 -1.56
N GLU A 73 8.36 -12.71 -2.17
CA GLU A 73 8.21 -11.25 -2.23
C GLU A 73 7.99 -10.60 -0.84
N VAL A 74 7.66 -11.35 0.22
CA VAL A 74 7.58 -10.83 1.60
C VAL A 74 8.92 -10.24 2.06
N ARG A 75 10.04 -10.56 1.39
CA ARG A 75 11.33 -9.86 1.58
C ARG A 75 11.19 -8.34 1.46
N ILE A 76 10.36 -7.85 0.52
CA ILE A 76 10.07 -6.41 0.37
C ILE A 76 9.49 -5.84 1.67
N HIS A 77 8.53 -6.55 2.27
CA HIS A 77 7.84 -6.11 3.48
C HIS A 77 8.82 -6.03 4.65
N ARG A 78 9.67 -7.05 4.80
CA ARG A 78 10.72 -7.08 5.84
C ARG A 78 11.68 -5.91 5.70
N GLU A 79 12.21 -5.68 4.49
CA GLU A 79 13.17 -4.61 4.26
C GLU A 79 12.57 -3.21 4.51
N ILE A 80 11.30 -3.00 4.18
CA ILE A 80 10.56 -1.78 4.50
C ILE A 80 10.41 -1.63 6.02
N TYR A 81 9.89 -2.65 6.72
CA TYR A 81 9.67 -2.55 8.16
C TYR A 81 10.95 -2.39 8.97
N ARG A 82 12.09 -2.96 8.52
CA ARG A 82 13.39 -2.75 9.15
C ARG A 82 13.84 -1.29 9.06
N ARG A 83 13.58 -0.63 7.93
CA ARG A 83 13.99 0.76 7.66
C ARG A 83 13.02 1.80 8.20
N ARG A 84 11.73 1.46 8.29
CA ARG A 84 10.63 2.38 8.58
C ARG A 84 9.86 1.95 9.82
N VAL A 85 10.26 2.47 10.97
CA VAL A 85 9.58 2.23 12.26
C VAL A 85 8.18 2.85 12.31
N ASP A 86 7.91 3.86 11.48
CA ASP A 86 6.61 4.52 11.35
C ASP A 86 5.60 3.70 10.53
N VAL A 87 6.06 2.73 9.74
CA VAL A 87 5.20 1.87 8.92
C VAL A 87 4.68 0.71 9.78
N ASN A 88 3.36 0.54 9.79
CA ASN A 88 2.66 -0.58 10.44
C ASN A 88 1.79 -1.39 9.47
N GLY A 89 1.69 -1.00 8.20
CA GLY A 89 0.98 -1.74 7.17
C GLY A 89 1.68 -1.64 5.82
N VAL A 90 1.78 -2.76 5.11
CA VAL A 90 2.34 -2.84 3.75
C VAL A 90 1.40 -3.64 2.86
N VAL A 91 1.13 -3.13 1.66
CA VAL A 91 0.35 -3.80 0.62
C VAL A 91 1.17 -3.89 -0.65
N ARG A 92 1.40 -5.11 -1.13
CA ARG A 92 1.88 -5.39 -2.48
C ARG A 92 0.67 -5.76 -3.32
N SER A 93 0.42 -4.98 -4.38
CA SER A 93 -0.79 -5.05 -5.20
C SER A 93 -0.49 -4.93 -6.70
N MET A 94 -1.51 -5.14 -7.54
CA MET A 94 -1.44 -5.02 -9.01
C MET A 94 -2.52 -4.08 -9.55
N PRO A 95 -2.49 -2.77 -9.23
CA PRO A 95 -3.53 -1.86 -9.71
C PRO A 95 -3.44 -1.65 -11.24
N PRO A 96 -4.53 -1.85 -12.02
CA PRO A 96 -4.49 -1.89 -13.48
C PRO A 96 -3.93 -0.62 -14.14
N ASN A 97 -4.32 0.57 -13.68
CA ASN A 97 -3.84 1.82 -14.25
C ASN A 97 -2.40 2.09 -13.84
N VAL A 98 -2.00 1.75 -12.61
CA VAL A 98 -0.58 1.85 -12.19
C VAL A 98 0.30 0.95 -13.04
N MET A 99 -0.14 -0.30 -13.30
CA MET A 99 0.60 -1.22 -14.18
C MET A 99 0.74 -0.65 -15.59
N SER A 100 -0.35 -0.14 -16.17
CA SER A 100 -0.38 0.46 -17.51
C SER A 100 0.54 1.67 -17.61
N LEU A 101 0.54 2.55 -16.61
CA LEU A 101 1.42 3.71 -16.58
C LEU A 101 2.89 3.30 -16.39
N GLY A 102 3.14 2.26 -15.60
CA GLY A 102 4.46 1.70 -15.38
C GLY A 102 5.11 1.16 -16.65
N THR A 103 4.35 0.61 -17.62
CA THR A 103 4.92 0.16 -18.90
C THR A 103 5.45 1.32 -19.76
N LEU A 104 5.03 2.55 -19.46
CA LEU A 104 5.55 3.77 -20.07
C LEU A 104 6.77 4.33 -19.31
N ALA A 105 7.28 3.60 -18.31
CA ALA A 105 8.28 4.07 -17.36
C ALA A 105 7.88 5.40 -16.67
N ARG A 106 6.58 5.53 -16.34
CA ARG A 106 5.98 6.71 -15.71
C ARG A 106 5.23 6.33 -14.43
N THR A 107 5.05 7.32 -13.55
CA THR A 107 4.18 7.24 -12.37
C THR A 107 3.24 8.44 -12.35
N ALA A 108 2.13 8.31 -11.61
CA ALA A 108 1.10 9.33 -11.59
C ALA A 108 1.63 10.59 -10.90
N ARG A 109 1.53 11.74 -11.57
CA ARG A 109 1.91 13.03 -10.98
C ARG A 109 0.80 13.55 -10.09
N ALA A 110 1.16 14.39 -9.11
CA ALA A 110 0.20 15.04 -8.22
C ALA A 110 -0.70 16.04 -8.98
N ARG A 111 -1.81 15.55 -9.55
CA ARG A 111 -2.78 16.35 -10.33
C ARG A 111 -4.04 16.71 -9.55
N HIS A 112 -4.45 15.85 -8.64
CA HIS A 112 -5.69 15.96 -7.89
C HIS A 112 -5.51 15.48 -6.46
N GLY A 113 -6.60 15.47 -5.70
CA GLY A 113 -6.57 15.22 -4.26
C GLY A 113 -6.00 13.86 -3.83
N PHE A 114 -6.08 12.82 -4.66
CA PHE A 114 -5.48 11.52 -4.30
C PHE A 114 -4.02 11.43 -4.72
N GLY A 115 -3.65 12.05 -5.85
CA GLY A 115 -2.26 12.14 -6.29
C GLY A 115 -1.38 12.99 -5.36
N SER A 116 -1.96 13.93 -4.60
CA SER A 116 -1.20 14.81 -3.70
C SER A 116 -0.45 14.07 -2.60
N TYR A 117 -0.94 12.90 -2.17
CA TYR A 117 -0.26 12.07 -1.14
C TYR A 117 1.09 11.54 -1.62
N PHE A 118 1.31 11.50 -2.94
CA PHE A 118 2.54 10.98 -3.54
C PHE A 118 3.41 12.09 -4.13
N TYR A 119 3.22 13.36 -3.73
CA TYR A 119 3.94 14.48 -4.34
C TYR A 119 5.47 14.28 -4.32
N PRO A 120 6.18 14.56 -5.43
CA PRO A 120 5.66 15.02 -6.73
C PRO A 120 5.04 13.90 -7.58
N ALA A 121 5.54 12.67 -7.41
CA ALA A 121 5.00 11.41 -7.92
C ALA A 121 5.59 10.25 -7.10
N PRO A 122 4.95 9.05 -7.06
CA PRO A 122 5.57 7.87 -6.47
C PRO A 122 6.91 7.54 -7.18
N PRO A 123 7.95 7.07 -6.46
CA PRO A 123 9.12 6.49 -7.08
C PRO A 123 8.76 5.33 -8.02
N LEU A 124 9.64 5.07 -9.00
CA LEU A 124 9.51 3.98 -9.95
C LEU A 124 10.69 3.01 -9.83
N TRP A 125 10.42 1.81 -9.33
CA TRP A 125 11.31 0.66 -9.52
C TRP A 125 11.25 0.25 -11.00
N ASN A 126 12.26 0.65 -11.76
CA ASN A 126 12.27 0.55 -13.23
C ASN A 126 12.83 -0.79 -13.77
N ASP A 127 12.68 -1.86 -13.02
CA ASP A 127 13.04 -3.22 -13.42
C ASP A 127 11.76 -4.07 -13.55
N PRO A 128 11.49 -4.66 -14.73
CA PRO A 128 10.31 -5.47 -14.97
C PRO A 128 10.44 -6.91 -14.45
N GLN A 129 11.62 -7.32 -13.96
CA GLN A 129 11.81 -8.66 -13.42
C GLN A 129 11.08 -8.84 -12.08
N LEU A 130 10.67 -10.08 -11.82
CA LEU A 130 10.15 -10.46 -10.51
C LEU A 130 11.23 -10.28 -9.45
N LEU A 131 10.85 -9.64 -8.34
CA LEU A 131 11.75 -9.41 -7.22
C LEU A 131 11.90 -10.71 -6.41
N ARG A 132 13.10 -11.30 -6.46
CA ARG A 132 13.36 -12.65 -5.91
C ARG A 132 14.51 -12.71 -4.91
N SER A 133 15.31 -11.67 -4.78
CA SER A 133 16.49 -11.65 -3.91
C SER A 133 16.38 -10.63 -2.77
N ASP A 134 17.18 -10.84 -1.73
CA ASP A 134 17.29 -9.89 -0.60
C ASP A 134 17.91 -8.57 -1.05
N GLU A 135 18.87 -8.61 -1.98
CA GLU A 135 19.51 -7.42 -2.53
C GLU A 135 18.49 -6.55 -3.29
N GLN A 136 17.64 -7.16 -4.12
CA GLN A 136 16.58 -6.42 -4.82
C GLN A 136 15.54 -5.86 -3.82
N ALA A 137 15.16 -6.63 -2.79
CA ALA A 137 14.24 -6.16 -1.76
C ALA A 137 14.80 -4.95 -1.00
N ALA A 138 16.08 -5.02 -0.62
CA ALA A 138 16.79 -3.95 0.08
C ALA A 138 16.88 -2.68 -0.78
N ALA A 139 17.24 -2.83 -2.06
CA ALA A 139 17.33 -1.73 -3.01
C ALA A 139 15.96 -1.09 -3.29
N LEU A 140 14.90 -1.88 -3.43
CA LEU A 140 13.55 -1.35 -3.61
C LEU A 140 13.09 -0.58 -2.36
N ALA A 141 13.33 -1.11 -1.16
CA ALA A 141 13.00 -0.44 0.09
C ALA A 141 13.81 0.86 0.29
N GLU A 142 15.07 0.89 -0.14
CA GLU A 142 15.89 2.10 -0.18
C GLU A 142 15.31 3.13 -1.15
N GLN A 143 14.95 2.72 -2.38
CA GLN A 143 14.37 3.60 -3.38
C GLN A 143 12.99 4.15 -2.98
N LEU A 144 12.19 3.37 -2.23
CA LEU A 144 10.95 3.86 -1.63
C LEU A 144 11.22 5.06 -0.71
N GLY A 145 12.30 5.03 0.06
CA GLY A 145 12.70 6.10 0.96
C GLY A 145 11.59 6.47 1.95
N SER A 146 11.20 7.75 1.96
CA SER A 146 10.11 8.27 2.79
C SER A 146 8.73 8.23 2.13
N ALA A 147 8.64 7.84 0.85
CA ALA A 147 7.39 7.89 0.08
C ALA A 147 6.33 6.91 0.63
N PRO A 148 5.03 7.21 0.45
CA PRO A 148 3.95 6.33 0.89
C PRO A 148 3.67 5.16 -0.07
N GLY A 149 4.38 5.09 -1.19
CA GLY A 149 4.36 3.93 -2.06
C GLY A 149 5.30 4.07 -3.26
N ILE A 150 5.59 2.95 -3.90
CA ILE A 150 6.51 2.81 -5.04
C ILE A 150 5.84 1.96 -6.12
N ALA A 151 5.90 2.44 -7.36
CA ALA A 151 5.46 1.68 -8.53
C ALA A 151 6.57 0.75 -9.01
N MET A 152 6.20 -0.42 -9.51
CA MET A 152 7.12 -1.39 -10.10
C MET A 152 6.74 -1.59 -11.56
N ARG A 153 7.66 -1.26 -12.48
CA ARG A 153 7.41 -1.29 -13.93
C ARG A 153 6.87 -2.66 -14.35
N GLY A 154 5.65 -2.70 -14.88
CA GLY A 154 5.00 -3.93 -15.35
C GLY A 154 4.69 -4.98 -14.27
N ASN A 155 4.87 -4.65 -12.97
CA ASN A 155 4.71 -5.59 -11.87
C ASN A 155 3.59 -5.19 -10.91
N GLY A 156 3.43 -3.90 -10.61
CA GLY A 156 2.37 -3.40 -9.72
C GLY A 156 2.82 -2.26 -8.81
N PHE A 157 2.32 -2.25 -7.58
CA PHE A 157 2.53 -1.17 -6.61
C PHE A 157 2.74 -1.72 -5.20
N VAL A 158 3.66 -1.10 -4.46
CA VAL A 158 3.84 -1.32 -3.02
C VAL A 158 3.43 -0.05 -2.28
N ALA A 159 2.41 -0.13 -1.44
CA ALA A 159 1.94 0.96 -0.59
C ALA A 159 2.32 0.70 0.87
N VAL A 160 2.64 1.76 1.61
CA VAL A 160 3.01 1.70 3.04
C VAL A 160 2.20 2.71 3.84
N GLY A 161 1.82 2.35 5.06
CA GLY A 161 1.06 3.24 5.94
C GLY A 161 1.38 3.02 7.42
N GLN A 162 0.99 4.00 8.24
CA GLN A 162 0.98 3.92 9.70
C GLN A 162 -0.07 2.93 10.23
N SER A 163 -0.93 2.41 9.35
CA SER A 163 -1.81 1.27 9.57
C SER A 163 -2.02 0.50 8.27
N LEU A 164 -2.48 -0.75 8.36
CA LEU A 164 -2.83 -1.55 7.18
C LEU A 164 -3.97 -0.91 6.38
N ALA A 165 -4.98 -0.35 7.05
CA ALA A 165 -6.06 0.38 6.38
C ALA A 165 -5.53 1.57 5.57
N GLN A 166 -4.56 2.32 6.10
CA GLN A 166 -3.94 3.41 5.36
C GLN A 166 -3.18 2.91 4.12
N ALA A 167 -2.45 1.81 4.23
CA ALA A 167 -1.78 1.21 3.06
C ALA A 167 -2.80 0.79 1.97
N VAL A 168 -3.93 0.18 2.36
CA VAL A 168 -5.03 -0.17 1.42
C VAL A 168 -5.61 1.07 0.74
N VAL A 169 -5.92 2.12 1.51
CA VAL A 169 -6.45 3.37 0.96
C VAL A 169 -5.45 4.04 0.02
N LEU A 170 -4.16 4.05 0.37
CA LEU A 170 -3.10 4.57 -0.50
C LEU A 170 -2.96 3.76 -1.79
N THR A 171 -3.16 2.43 -1.75
CA THR A 171 -3.22 1.62 -2.99
C THR A 171 -4.34 2.09 -3.92
N TRP A 172 -5.54 2.34 -3.39
CA TRP A 172 -6.64 2.89 -4.19
C TRP A 172 -6.31 4.29 -4.71
N TYR A 173 -5.70 5.15 -3.88
CA TYR A 173 -5.34 6.52 -4.27
C TYR A 173 -4.33 6.53 -5.42
N ALA A 174 -3.34 5.62 -5.38
CA ALA A 174 -2.38 5.43 -6.46
C ALA A 174 -3.05 4.97 -7.77
N GLU A 175 -4.03 4.07 -7.68
CA GLU A 175 -4.80 3.61 -8.83
C GLU A 175 -5.61 4.74 -9.48
N ASP A 176 -6.35 5.51 -8.69
CA ASP A 176 -7.13 6.62 -9.22
C ASP A 176 -6.22 7.74 -9.78
N ALA A 177 -5.08 8.00 -9.13
CA ALA A 177 -4.09 8.93 -9.66
C ALA A 177 -3.52 8.46 -11.01
N ALA A 178 -3.25 7.17 -11.16
CA ALA A 178 -2.79 6.61 -12.44
C ALA A 178 -3.87 6.69 -13.53
N ARG A 179 -5.14 6.44 -13.17
CA ARG A 179 -6.28 6.65 -14.08
C ARG A 179 -6.31 8.09 -14.60
N VAL A 180 -6.22 9.07 -13.71
CA VAL A 180 -6.21 10.50 -14.08
C VAL A 180 -5.00 10.86 -14.95
N GLU A 181 -3.79 10.36 -14.62
CA GLU A 181 -2.60 10.61 -15.45
C GLU A 181 -2.79 10.05 -16.88
N LEU A 182 -3.31 8.82 -17.01
CA LEU A 182 -3.57 8.21 -18.31
C LEU A 182 -4.63 9.00 -19.10
N ASP A 183 -5.68 9.48 -18.45
CA ASP A 183 -6.70 10.31 -19.08
C ASP A 183 -6.12 11.65 -19.57
N CYS A 184 -5.25 12.30 -18.77
CA CYS A 184 -4.55 13.51 -19.20
C CYS A 184 -3.64 13.26 -20.40
N LEU A 185 -2.83 12.19 -20.38
CA LEU A 185 -1.94 11.82 -21.49
C LEU A 185 -2.68 11.58 -22.81
N LYS A 186 -3.94 11.13 -22.76
CA LYS A 186 -4.79 10.97 -23.95
C LYS A 186 -5.38 12.30 -24.44
N ALA A 187 -5.66 13.22 -23.51
CA ALA A 187 -6.46 14.40 -23.78
C ALA A 187 -5.66 15.54 -24.44
N LEU A 188 -4.50 15.89 -23.87
CA LEU A 188 -3.70 17.03 -24.32
C LEU A 188 -2.20 16.75 -24.16
N PRO A 189 -1.34 17.46 -24.94
CA PRO A 189 0.10 17.47 -24.72
C PRO A 189 0.52 17.99 -23.34
N GLU A 190 1.71 17.59 -22.89
CA GLU A 190 2.19 17.87 -21.52
C GLU A 190 2.30 19.35 -21.18
N GLU A 191 2.54 20.24 -22.13
CA GLU A 191 2.63 21.68 -21.90
C GLU A 191 1.32 22.32 -21.43
N HIS A 192 0.18 21.64 -21.65
CA HIS A 192 -1.14 22.09 -21.20
C HIS A 192 -1.51 21.52 -19.81
N HIS A 193 -0.70 20.61 -19.27
CA HIS A 193 -0.96 20.00 -17.97
C HIS A 193 -0.75 20.99 -16.82
N ARG A 194 -1.68 20.97 -15.87
CA ARG A 194 -1.56 21.67 -14.59
C ARG A 194 -1.39 20.64 -13.49
N LEU A 195 -0.30 20.75 -12.74
CA LEU A 195 0.01 19.92 -11.59
C LEU A 195 -0.17 20.75 -10.33
N LEU A 196 -0.43 20.08 -9.21
CA LEU A 196 -0.36 20.71 -7.90
C LEU A 196 1.08 21.16 -7.64
N THR A 197 1.22 22.35 -7.10
CA THR A 197 2.45 22.79 -6.46
C THR A 197 2.72 21.97 -5.19
N ARG A 198 3.95 22.06 -4.66
CA ARG A 198 4.29 21.41 -3.39
C ARG A 198 3.38 21.88 -2.25
N GLU A 199 3.09 23.17 -2.19
CA GLU A 199 2.25 23.76 -1.13
C GLU A 199 0.81 23.23 -1.21
N GLU A 200 0.19 23.30 -2.40
CA GLU A 200 -1.16 22.76 -2.62
C GLU A 200 -1.23 21.27 -2.30
N ALA A 201 -0.21 20.49 -2.70
CA ALA A 201 -0.18 19.06 -2.44
C ALA A 201 -0.08 18.75 -0.93
N LEU A 202 0.78 19.47 -0.19
CA LEU A 202 0.92 19.30 1.26
C LEU A 202 -0.35 19.71 2.02
N GLN A 203 -1.01 20.79 1.60
CA GLN A 203 -2.28 21.22 2.19
C GLN A 203 -3.40 20.21 1.89
N ARG A 204 -3.40 19.63 0.68
CA ARG A 204 -4.45 18.71 0.22
C ARG A 204 -4.31 17.30 0.79
N ALA A 205 -3.08 16.83 1.04
CA ALA A 205 -2.76 15.50 1.57
C ALA A 205 -2.98 15.42 3.10
N SER A 206 -4.21 15.66 3.54
CA SER A 206 -4.61 15.58 4.95
C SER A 206 -5.33 14.27 5.29
N TRP A 207 -5.17 13.77 6.51
CA TRP A 207 -5.99 12.69 7.07
C TRP A 207 -7.06 13.19 8.04
N SER A 208 -7.23 14.51 8.19
CA SER A 208 -8.28 15.11 9.01
C SER A 208 -9.69 14.83 8.46
N GLY A 209 -10.70 14.92 9.32
CA GLY A 209 -12.11 14.85 8.87
C GLY A 209 -12.56 13.46 8.40
N ARG A 210 -11.98 12.39 8.97
CA ARG A 210 -12.32 11.00 8.67
C ARG A 210 -12.07 10.56 7.22
N ILE A 211 -11.09 11.17 6.54
CA ILE A 211 -10.78 10.83 5.13
C ILE A 211 -10.36 9.35 5.01
N LEU A 212 -9.50 8.87 5.91
CA LEU A 212 -9.03 7.49 5.93
C LEU A 212 -10.19 6.52 6.19
N GLU A 213 -10.92 6.78 7.26
CA GLU A 213 -11.97 5.91 7.79
C GLU A 213 -13.10 5.76 6.77
N ARG A 214 -13.53 6.85 6.13
CA ARG A 214 -14.60 6.78 5.11
C ARG A 214 -14.21 5.94 3.90
N MET A 215 -12.96 6.04 3.43
CA MET A 215 -12.51 5.22 2.31
C MET A 215 -12.33 3.76 2.74
N TRP A 216 -11.80 3.53 3.94
CA TRP A 216 -11.73 2.18 4.50
C TRP A 216 -13.11 1.53 4.63
N ASP A 217 -14.08 2.23 5.22
CA ASP A 217 -15.47 1.77 5.39
C ASP A 217 -16.08 1.41 4.02
N TYR A 218 -15.83 2.23 3.00
CA TYR A 218 -16.29 1.98 1.63
C TYR A 218 -15.66 0.72 1.01
N LEU A 219 -14.33 0.58 1.07
CA LEU A 219 -13.62 -0.55 0.45
C LEU A 219 -13.89 -1.88 1.18
N SER A 220 -14.05 -1.80 2.50
CA SER A 220 -14.26 -2.98 3.35
C SER A 220 -15.73 -3.38 3.48
N ALA A 221 -16.69 -2.54 3.05
CA ALA A 221 -18.13 -2.78 3.19
C ALA A 221 -18.56 -4.19 2.79
N GLY A 222 -19.41 -4.81 3.63
CA GLY A 222 -19.96 -6.14 3.42
C GLY A 222 -19.02 -7.30 3.77
N ASP A 223 -17.83 -7.02 4.29
CA ASP A 223 -16.91 -8.07 4.72
C ASP A 223 -17.37 -8.75 6.02
N PRO A 224 -17.38 -10.10 6.10
CA PRO A 224 -17.93 -10.83 7.25
C PRO A 224 -17.14 -10.65 8.56
N GLU A 225 -15.89 -10.18 8.49
CA GLU A 225 -15.05 -10.01 9.67
C GLU A 225 -14.97 -8.55 10.15
N LEU A 226 -15.64 -7.60 9.49
CA LEU A 226 -15.61 -6.19 9.89
C LEU A 226 -16.16 -5.94 11.30
N THR A 227 -17.19 -6.68 11.72
CA THR A 227 -17.80 -6.53 13.05
C THR A 227 -16.88 -6.99 14.18
N THR A 228 -15.79 -7.68 13.85
CA THR A 228 -14.79 -8.18 14.81
C THR A 228 -13.62 -7.22 15.00
N LEU A 229 -13.61 -6.09 14.29
CA LEU A 229 -12.53 -5.13 14.28
C LEU A 229 -13.00 -3.81 14.92
N ASP A 230 -12.30 -3.36 15.97
CA ASP A 230 -12.31 -1.94 16.30
C ASP A 230 -11.72 -1.17 15.12
N ALA A 231 -12.33 -0.02 14.76
CA ALA A 231 -11.86 0.80 13.65
C ALA A 231 -10.35 1.10 13.82
N PRO A 232 -9.51 0.93 12.78
CA PRO A 232 -8.08 1.14 12.92
C PRO A 232 -7.83 2.61 13.24
N ALA A 233 -7.49 2.88 14.51
CA ALA A 233 -7.32 4.22 15.01
C ALA A 233 -6.22 4.95 14.22
N SER A 234 -6.62 5.94 13.44
CA SER A 234 -5.74 6.99 12.99
C SER A 234 -5.28 7.77 14.22
N LYS A 235 -3.99 7.73 14.55
CA LYS A 235 -3.43 8.70 15.49
C LYS A 235 -3.54 10.07 14.85
N THR A 236 -4.52 10.86 15.29
CA THR A 236 -4.60 12.28 14.98
C THR A 236 -3.24 12.91 15.27
N HIS A 237 -2.59 13.46 14.25
CA HIS A 237 -1.43 14.33 14.49
C HIS A 237 -1.89 15.49 15.39
N PRO A 238 -1.19 15.79 16.50
CA PRO A 238 -1.40 17.06 17.17
C PRO A 238 -1.07 18.13 16.14
N GLY A 239 -2.01 19.06 15.94
CA GLY A 239 -1.87 20.14 14.97
C GLY A 239 -0.52 20.82 15.14
N VAL A 240 0.12 21.12 14.00
CA VAL A 240 1.25 22.05 13.96
C VAL A 240 0.75 23.37 14.53
N THR A 241 1.09 23.64 15.79
CA THR A 241 0.97 24.97 16.38
C THR A 241 2.11 25.82 15.87
N SER A 242 1.72 26.95 15.27
CA SER A 242 2.47 28.18 14.93
C SER A 242 3.68 28.06 14.02
#